data_AF-A0A412BY50-F1
#
_entry.id   AF-A0A412BY50-F1
#
_cell.length_a   1.000
_cell.length_b   1.000
_cell.length_c   1.000
_cell.angle_alpha   90.00
_cell.angle_beta   90.00
_cell.angle_gamma   90.00
#
_symmetry.space_group_name_H-M   'P 1'
#
loop_
_entity.id
_entity.type
_entity.pdbx_description
1 polymer ?
#
loop_
_entity_poly.entity_id
_entity_poly.type
_entity_poly.pdbx_seq_one_letter_code
_entity_poly.pdbx_strand_id
1 'polypeptide(L)'
;MINQASTEQILAYGKKCESYLNFGNSVDRVLHPLERASPRREAVLVCTTPGILREVGLKDLPMHITQKHILDCLHEKTINNNHYHGLSVQELKRLPEALESPIILAESLTKENSLVAVLNYREQDGNPVIVAVRPNGNAIYELRRVDSNFITSTYGKDNFSEFYQRILDQGKLLYVNRENGEKLGYYLENQKSQIPEYDKILKKMALSESEQIKPKHIRRF
;
A
#
# COMPACT_ATOMS: atom_id res chain seq x y z
N MET A 1 18.50 28.17 13.58
CA MET A 1 19.37 27.66 12.50
C MET A 1 18.50 26.89 11.52
N ILE A 2 18.41 27.32 10.26
CA ILE A 2 17.71 26.55 9.23
C ILE A 2 18.67 25.43 8.83
N ASN A 3 18.34 24.18 9.17
CA ASN A 3 19.10 23.03 8.70
C ASN A 3 18.91 22.95 7.18
N GLN A 4 19.92 23.38 6.41
CA GLN A 4 19.90 23.23 4.96
C GLN A 4 20.28 21.79 4.60
N ALA A 5 19.44 21.15 3.78
CA ALA A 5 19.77 19.84 3.24
C ALA A 5 21.03 19.93 2.37
N SER A 6 21.92 18.95 2.50
CA SER A 6 23.09 18.79 1.65
C SER A 6 22.70 18.51 0.20
N THR A 7 23.61 18.79 -0.74
CA THR A 7 23.42 18.45 -2.16
C THR A 7 23.11 16.96 -2.36
N GLU A 8 23.75 16.08 -1.59
CA GLU A 8 23.50 14.64 -1.65
C GLU A 8 22.08 14.29 -1.23
N GLN A 9 21.58 14.89 -0.14
CA GLN A 9 20.19 14.72 0.31
C GLN A 9 19.18 15.22 -0.74
N ILE A 10 19.47 16.36 -1.37
CA ILE A 10 18.62 16.91 -2.44
C ILE A 10 18.59 15.97 -3.65
N LEU A 11 19.75 15.48 -4.10
CA LEU A 11 19.83 14.54 -5.23
C LEU A 11 19.14 13.21 -4.91
N ALA A 12 19.30 12.69 -3.69
CA ALA A 12 18.61 11.48 -3.25
C ALA A 12 17.09 11.68 -3.25
N TYR A 13 16.60 12.82 -2.76
CA TYR A 13 15.18 13.15 -2.80
C TYR A 13 14.66 13.34 -4.23
N GLY A 14 15.44 13.98 -5.11
CA GLY A 14 15.09 14.13 -6.52
C GLY A 14 14.88 12.79 -7.23
N LYS A 15 15.71 11.79 -6.95
CA LYS A 15 15.53 10.41 -7.46
C LYS A 15 14.25 9.76 -6.96
N LYS A 16 13.84 10.02 -5.70
CA LYS A 16 12.55 9.56 -5.19
C LYS A 16 11.40 10.21 -5.94
N CYS A 17 11.45 11.53 -6.13
CA CYS A 17 10.44 12.25 -6.91
C CYS A 17 10.31 11.72 -8.34
N GLU A 18 11.42 11.40 -9.00
CA GLU A 18 11.41 10.75 -10.32
C GLU A 18 10.67 9.40 -10.28
N SER A 19 10.94 8.56 -9.27
CA SER A 19 10.21 7.30 -9.08
C SER A 19 8.71 7.51 -8.86
N TYR A 20 8.31 8.55 -8.12
CA TYR A 20 6.91 8.87 -7.87
C TYR A 20 6.21 9.30 -9.17
N LEU A 21 6.87 10.14 -9.96
CA LEU A 21 6.39 10.57 -11.28
C LEU A 21 6.28 9.40 -12.25
N ASN A 22 7.20 8.43 -12.21
CA ASN A 22 7.14 7.24 -13.06
C ASN A 22 5.89 6.38 -12.79
N PHE A 23 5.51 6.21 -11.52
CA PHE A 23 4.25 5.57 -11.19
C PHE A 23 3.05 6.42 -11.65
N GLY A 24 3.11 7.73 -11.44
CA GLY A 24 2.09 8.67 -11.92
C GLY A 24 1.84 8.55 -13.43
N ASN A 25 2.91 8.55 -14.22
CA ASN A 25 2.85 8.35 -15.67
C ASN A 25 2.29 6.97 -16.01
N SER A 26 2.66 5.92 -15.26
CA SER A 26 2.10 4.58 -15.46
C SER A 26 0.59 4.53 -15.24
N VAL A 27 0.08 5.21 -14.21
CA VAL A 27 -1.38 5.36 -14.00
C VAL A 27 -2.04 6.06 -15.18
N ASP A 28 -1.44 7.15 -15.69
CA ASP A 28 -1.99 7.86 -16.85
C ASP A 28 -2.07 6.97 -18.09
N ARG A 29 -1.02 6.17 -18.36
CA ARG A 29 -1.02 5.21 -19.48
C ARG A 29 -2.11 4.15 -19.35
N VAL A 30 -2.35 3.65 -18.14
CA VAL A 30 -3.44 2.69 -17.87
C VAL A 30 -4.81 3.27 -18.16
N LEU A 31 -4.99 4.57 -17.91
CA LEU A 31 -6.23 5.29 -18.15
C LEU A 31 -6.37 5.77 -19.61
N HIS A 32 -5.26 5.93 -20.32
CA HIS A 32 -5.26 6.43 -21.68
C HIS A 32 -5.95 5.44 -22.64
N PRO A 33 -7.00 5.85 -23.38
CA PRO A 33 -7.81 4.94 -24.20
C PRO A 33 -7.04 4.14 -25.25
N LEU A 34 -5.93 4.66 -25.74
CA LEU A 34 -5.11 4.06 -26.80
C LEU A 34 -3.86 3.33 -26.28
N GLU A 35 -3.43 3.61 -25.05
CA GLU A 35 -2.21 3.02 -24.46
C GLU A 35 -2.52 1.94 -23.42
N ARG A 36 -3.80 1.77 -23.09
CA ARG A 36 -4.26 0.71 -22.20
C ARG A 36 -3.90 -0.66 -22.77
N ALA A 37 -2.84 -1.26 -22.24
CA ALA A 37 -2.41 -2.58 -22.67
C ALA A 37 -3.46 -3.65 -22.31
N SER A 38 -3.78 -4.52 -23.28
CA SER A 38 -4.35 -5.83 -22.96
C SER A 38 -3.20 -6.82 -22.78
N PRO A 39 -3.18 -7.61 -21.69
CA PRO A 39 -4.30 -7.90 -20.78
C PRO A 39 -4.30 -7.04 -19.49
N ARG A 40 -5.49 -6.83 -18.90
CA ARG A 40 -5.69 -6.17 -17.57
C ARG A 40 -4.92 -6.82 -16.39
N ARG A 41 -4.23 -7.94 -16.63
CA ARG A 41 -3.40 -8.68 -15.68
C ARG A 41 -1.95 -8.19 -15.64
N GLU A 42 -1.52 -7.44 -16.65
CA GLU A 42 -0.23 -6.74 -16.60
C GLU A 42 -0.22 -5.81 -15.40
N ALA A 43 0.91 -5.75 -14.71
CA ALA A 43 1.10 -4.89 -13.57
C ALA A 43 1.91 -3.65 -13.94
N VAL A 44 1.82 -2.65 -13.08
CA VAL A 44 2.72 -1.50 -13.10
C VAL A 44 3.56 -1.52 -11.82
N LEU A 45 4.79 -1.05 -11.93
CA LEU A 45 5.66 -0.83 -10.78
C LEU A 45 5.17 0.40 -10.01
N VAL A 46 4.94 0.23 -8.71
CA VAL A 46 4.56 1.31 -7.80
C VAL A 46 5.81 1.91 -7.16
N CYS A 47 6.60 1.08 -6.48
CA CYS A 47 7.85 1.46 -5.83
C CYS A 47 8.70 0.22 -5.50
N THR A 48 9.92 0.42 -5.03
CA THR A 48 10.64 -0.59 -4.25
C THR A 48 10.06 -0.66 -2.84
N THR A 49 10.23 -1.79 -2.14
CA THR A 49 9.66 -1.93 -0.78
C THR A 49 10.32 -0.92 0.19
N PRO A 50 9.56 0.03 0.77
CA PRO A 50 10.13 1.03 1.66
C PRO A 50 10.75 0.42 2.91
N GLY A 51 11.73 1.14 3.50
CA GLY A 51 12.48 0.70 4.68
C GLY A 51 11.59 0.18 5.82
N ILE A 52 10.59 0.96 6.18
CA ILE A 52 9.65 0.61 7.26
C ILE A 52 8.85 -0.67 6.99
N LEU A 53 8.50 -0.95 5.72
CA LEU A 53 7.86 -2.22 5.33
C LEU A 53 8.84 -3.40 5.46
N ARG A 54 10.13 -3.20 5.13
CA ARG A 54 11.16 -4.23 5.29
C ARG A 54 11.43 -4.53 6.77
N GLU A 55 11.45 -3.50 7.62
CA GLU A 55 11.69 -3.66 9.06
C GLU A 55 10.58 -4.48 9.75
N VAL A 56 9.33 -4.36 9.30
CA VAL A 56 8.23 -5.23 9.76
C VAL A 56 8.22 -6.61 9.11
N GLY A 57 9.15 -6.92 8.21
CA GLY A 57 9.42 -8.28 7.73
C GLY A 57 9.18 -8.54 6.24
N LEU A 58 8.79 -7.54 5.44
CA LEU A 58 8.68 -7.74 3.98
C LEU A 58 10.08 -7.89 3.36
N LYS A 59 10.18 -8.77 2.36
CA LYS A 59 11.42 -8.91 1.57
C LYS A 59 11.65 -7.66 0.72
N ASP A 60 12.90 -7.42 0.36
CA ASP A 60 13.29 -6.35 -0.57
C ASP A 60 12.91 -6.72 -2.01
N LEU A 61 11.61 -6.64 -2.31
CA LEU A 61 11.02 -6.93 -3.61
C LEU A 61 10.35 -5.67 -4.17
N PRO A 62 10.17 -5.55 -5.49
CA PRO A 62 9.36 -4.48 -6.06
C PRO A 62 7.88 -4.63 -5.66
N MET A 63 7.19 -3.50 -5.51
CA MET A 63 5.75 -3.44 -5.25
C MET A 63 5.00 -3.17 -6.55
N HIS A 64 4.12 -4.08 -6.91
CA HIS A 64 3.34 -4.00 -8.15
C HIS A 64 1.84 -3.98 -7.88
N ILE A 65 1.09 -3.35 -8.78
CA ILE A 65 -0.38 -3.37 -8.81
C ILE A 65 -0.84 -3.68 -10.24
N THR A 66 -1.88 -4.51 -10.42
CA THR A 66 -2.40 -4.75 -11.78
C THR A 66 -3.11 -3.53 -12.35
N GLN A 67 -3.13 -3.42 -13.68
CA GLN A 67 -3.98 -2.44 -14.36
C GLN A 67 -5.45 -2.60 -13.98
N LYS A 68 -5.94 -3.84 -13.80
CA LYS A 68 -7.29 -4.08 -13.26
C LYS A 68 -7.48 -3.43 -11.89
N HIS A 69 -6.58 -3.67 -10.94
CA HIS A 69 -6.71 -3.10 -9.60
C HIS A 69 -6.62 -1.57 -9.62
N ILE A 70 -5.80 -0.96 -10.47
CA ILE A 70 -5.79 0.50 -10.66
C ILE A 70 -7.19 0.98 -11.07
N LEU A 71 -7.79 0.35 -12.08
CA LEU A 71 -9.12 0.73 -12.54
C LEU A 71 -10.20 0.50 -11.49
N ASP A 72 -10.13 -0.62 -10.77
CA ASP A 72 -11.05 -0.91 -9.67
C ASP A 72 -10.90 0.14 -8.54
N CYS A 73 -9.68 0.56 -8.20
CA CYS A 73 -9.43 1.60 -7.20
C CYS A 73 -10.05 2.96 -7.59
N LEU A 74 -10.03 3.29 -8.88
CA LEU A 74 -10.51 4.58 -9.40
C LEU A 74 -12.01 4.57 -9.72
N HIS A 75 -12.58 3.40 -9.99
CA HIS A 75 -14.00 3.29 -10.31
C HIS A 75 -14.86 3.66 -9.10
N GLU A 76 -15.90 4.46 -9.32
CA GLU A 76 -16.85 4.86 -8.28
C GLU A 76 -17.42 3.65 -7.53
N LYS A 77 -17.57 3.80 -6.20
CA LYS A 77 -18.16 2.79 -5.31
C LYS A 77 -19.56 2.44 -5.81
N THR A 78 -19.89 1.16 -5.86
CA THR A 78 -21.24 0.68 -6.21
C THR A 78 -21.69 -0.39 -5.24
N ILE A 79 -23.01 -0.47 -5.01
CA ILE A 79 -23.61 -1.48 -4.12
C ILE A 79 -23.36 -2.90 -4.61
N ASN A 80 -23.18 -3.08 -5.93
CA ASN A 80 -23.05 -4.39 -6.56
C ASN A 80 -21.60 -4.86 -6.73
N ASN A 81 -20.61 -4.01 -6.43
CA ASN A 81 -19.21 -4.38 -6.57
C ASN A 81 -18.32 -3.71 -5.50
N ASN A 82 -17.97 -4.50 -4.49
CA ASN A 82 -17.13 -4.07 -3.37
C ASN A 82 -15.64 -3.88 -3.75
N HIS A 83 -15.25 -4.15 -4.99
CA HIS A 83 -13.90 -3.85 -5.49
C HIS A 83 -13.76 -2.42 -6.03
N TYR A 84 -14.87 -1.71 -6.23
CA TYR A 84 -14.82 -0.32 -6.68
C TYR A 84 -14.70 0.62 -5.49
N HIS A 85 -13.73 1.54 -5.55
CA HIS A 85 -13.27 2.27 -4.38
C HIS A 85 -13.37 3.80 -4.50
N GLY A 86 -13.55 4.34 -5.70
CA GLY A 86 -13.83 5.74 -5.94
C GLY A 86 -12.69 6.69 -5.58
N LEU A 87 -11.44 6.24 -5.59
CA LEU A 87 -10.31 7.15 -5.41
C LEU A 87 -10.16 8.05 -6.63
N SER A 88 -9.77 9.29 -6.41
CA SER A 88 -9.29 10.15 -7.48
C SER A 88 -7.94 9.65 -8.01
N VAL A 89 -7.63 10.02 -9.26
CA VAL A 89 -6.33 9.72 -9.87
C VAL A 89 -5.18 10.28 -9.04
N GLN A 90 -5.32 11.49 -8.50
CA GLN A 90 -4.28 12.13 -7.70
C GLN A 90 -4.04 11.41 -6.38
N GLU A 91 -5.10 10.95 -5.71
CA GLU A 91 -4.97 10.15 -4.48
C GLU A 91 -4.26 8.83 -4.72
N LEU A 92 -4.55 8.14 -5.84
CA LEU A 92 -3.86 6.91 -6.17
C LEU A 92 -2.37 7.17 -6.47
N LYS A 93 -2.04 8.22 -7.23
CA LYS A 93 -0.65 8.53 -7.62
C LYS A 93 0.28 8.83 -6.44
N ARG A 94 -0.26 9.20 -5.28
CA ARG A 94 0.50 9.44 -4.05
C ARG A 94 1.06 8.19 -3.39
N LEU A 95 0.64 6.99 -3.83
CA LEU A 95 1.02 5.72 -3.22
C LEU A 95 2.53 5.54 -2.95
N PRO A 96 3.44 5.78 -3.93
CA PRO A 96 4.86 5.53 -3.72
C PRO A 96 5.44 6.35 -2.57
N GLU A 97 5.08 7.63 -2.52
CA GLU A 97 5.52 8.57 -1.47
C GLU A 97 4.91 8.22 -0.11
N ALA A 98 3.59 8.00 -0.08
CA ALA A 98 2.87 7.73 1.16
C ALA A 98 3.26 6.39 1.81
N LEU A 99 3.65 5.40 1.01
CA LEU A 99 4.17 4.12 1.51
C LEU A 99 5.55 4.24 2.19
N GLU A 100 6.31 5.32 1.95
CA GLU A 100 7.56 5.56 2.69
C GLU A 100 7.33 5.95 4.15
N SER A 101 6.15 6.51 4.46
CA SER A 101 5.79 7.02 5.79
C SER A 101 4.35 6.65 6.16
N PRO A 102 4.02 5.35 6.24
CA PRO A 102 2.69 4.92 6.65
C PRO A 102 2.44 5.33 8.12
N ILE A 103 1.17 5.47 8.48
CA ILE A 103 0.76 5.77 9.86
C ILE A 103 0.63 4.49 10.68
N ILE A 104 0.07 3.44 10.09
CA ILE A 104 -0.09 2.14 10.75
C ILE A 104 0.34 1.06 9.77
N LEU A 105 1.07 0.06 10.26
CA LEU A 105 1.21 -1.23 9.58
C LEU A 105 0.56 -2.31 10.46
N ALA A 106 -0.24 -3.18 9.85
CA ALA A 106 -0.92 -4.26 10.55
C ALA A 106 -1.00 -5.53 9.70
N GLU A 107 -1.11 -6.68 10.36
CA GLU A 107 -1.57 -7.90 9.71
C GLU A 107 -3.04 -7.74 9.29
N SER A 108 -3.40 -8.25 8.12
CA SER A 108 -4.77 -8.14 7.63
C SER A 108 -5.76 -8.88 8.54
N LEU A 109 -6.91 -8.25 8.77
CA LEU A 109 -8.00 -8.84 9.54
C LEU A 109 -8.68 -10.00 8.80
N THR A 110 -8.62 -10.02 7.47
CA THR A 110 -9.43 -10.93 6.61
C THR A 110 -8.60 -11.83 5.70
N LYS A 111 -7.31 -11.54 5.53
CA LYS A 111 -6.41 -12.30 4.65
C LYS A 111 -5.18 -12.70 5.44
N GLU A 112 -4.98 -13.99 5.63
CA GLU A 112 -3.73 -14.49 6.20
C GLU A 112 -2.53 -14.09 5.34
N ASN A 113 -1.36 -14.00 5.97
CA ASN A 113 -0.09 -13.65 5.32
C ASN A 113 -0.18 -12.37 4.46
N SER A 114 -1.04 -11.42 4.82
CA SER A 114 -1.19 -10.15 4.10
C SER A 114 -1.05 -8.98 5.07
N LEU A 115 -0.50 -7.88 4.58
CA LEU A 115 -0.27 -6.65 5.33
C LEU A 115 -1.29 -5.59 4.89
N VAL A 116 -1.71 -4.75 5.83
CA VAL A 116 -2.43 -3.51 5.56
C VAL A 116 -1.58 -2.34 6.03
N ALA A 117 -1.34 -1.39 5.14
CA ALA A 117 -0.73 -0.10 5.46
C ALA A 117 -1.81 0.98 5.48
N VAL A 118 -1.91 1.74 6.57
CA VAL A 118 -2.71 2.97 6.63
C VAL A 118 -1.79 4.13 6.28
N LEU A 119 -2.16 4.94 5.29
CA LEU A 119 -1.31 5.98 4.73
C LEU A 119 -1.49 7.32 5.44
N ASN A 120 -0.58 8.26 5.21
CA ASN A 120 -0.56 9.59 5.84
C ASN A 120 -1.50 10.61 5.18
N TYR A 121 -2.61 10.16 4.58
CA TYR A 121 -3.61 11.03 3.97
C TYR A 121 -5.00 10.40 3.93
N ARG A 122 -6.00 11.28 3.79
CA ARG A 122 -7.40 10.92 3.61
C ARG A 122 -7.78 11.10 2.14
N GLU A 123 -8.71 10.28 1.67
CA GLU A 123 -9.34 10.49 0.36
C GLU A 123 -10.49 11.51 0.43
N GLN A 124 -11.11 11.80 -0.70
CA GLN A 124 -12.11 12.85 -0.90
C GLN A 124 -13.33 12.79 0.03
N ASP A 125 -13.76 11.60 0.47
CA ASP A 125 -14.83 11.41 1.45
C ASP A 125 -14.33 11.58 2.90
N GLY A 126 -13.04 11.86 3.09
CA GLY A 126 -12.40 12.08 4.37
C GLY A 126 -11.93 10.81 5.09
N ASN A 127 -12.01 9.62 4.48
CA ASN A 127 -11.55 8.40 5.14
C ASN A 127 -10.03 8.22 5.03
N PRO A 128 -9.36 7.65 6.05
CA PRO A 128 -7.96 7.26 5.94
C PRO A 128 -7.76 6.25 4.80
N VAL A 129 -6.76 6.49 3.95
CA VAL A 129 -6.47 5.59 2.83
C VAL A 129 -5.68 4.39 3.34
N ILE A 130 -6.09 3.20 2.94
CA ILE A 130 -5.38 1.95 3.24
C ILE A 130 -4.93 1.23 1.98
N VAL A 131 -3.82 0.51 2.08
CA VAL A 131 -3.23 -0.33 1.03
C VAL A 131 -3.18 -1.76 1.52
N ALA A 132 -3.80 -2.68 0.79
CA ALA A 132 -3.67 -4.11 1.03
C ALA A 132 -2.51 -4.67 0.21
N VAL A 133 -1.55 -5.28 0.90
CA VAL A 133 -0.34 -5.85 0.33
C VAL A 133 -0.31 -7.33 0.62
N ARG A 134 -0.06 -8.14 -0.41
CA ARG A 134 0.29 -9.55 -0.30
C ARG A 134 1.81 -9.69 -0.49
N PRO A 135 2.59 -9.86 0.60
CA PRO A 135 4.02 -10.09 0.52
C PRO A 135 4.36 -11.33 -0.30
N ASN A 136 5.56 -11.35 -0.89
CA ASN A 136 6.10 -12.51 -1.61
C ASN A 136 5.17 -13.10 -2.70
N GLY A 137 4.30 -12.27 -3.25
CA GLY A 137 3.46 -12.60 -4.39
C GLY A 137 4.24 -12.55 -5.70
N ASN A 138 3.50 -12.48 -6.80
CA ASN A 138 4.06 -12.39 -8.14
C ASN A 138 3.20 -11.46 -8.99
N ALA A 139 3.86 -10.75 -9.89
CA ALA A 139 3.26 -9.90 -10.91
C ALA A 139 3.64 -10.42 -12.30
N ILE A 140 2.80 -10.11 -13.29
CA ILE A 140 3.24 -10.08 -14.69
C ILE A 140 3.64 -8.64 -14.97
N TYR A 141 4.92 -8.40 -15.22
CA TYR A 141 5.49 -7.08 -15.46
C TYR A 141 6.48 -7.18 -16.61
N GLU A 142 6.33 -6.32 -17.62
CA GLU A 142 7.07 -6.36 -18.88
C GLU A 142 7.04 -7.75 -19.52
N LEU A 143 5.85 -8.36 -19.56
CA LEU A 143 5.60 -9.71 -20.10
C LEU A 143 6.33 -10.84 -19.36
N ARG A 144 6.89 -10.59 -18.17
CA ARG A 144 7.61 -11.58 -17.36
C ARG A 144 6.97 -11.74 -16.00
N ARG A 145 7.08 -12.95 -15.45
CA ARG A 145 6.71 -13.19 -14.04
C ARG A 145 7.84 -12.67 -13.16
N VAL A 146 7.51 -11.75 -12.26
CA VAL A 146 8.45 -11.19 -11.28
C VAL A 146 7.91 -11.38 -9.87
N ASP A 147 8.79 -11.63 -8.91
CA ASP A 147 8.43 -11.67 -7.49
C ASP A 147 8.10 -10.26 -7.00
N SER A 148 7.09 -10.14 -6.15
CA SER A 148 6.58 -8.84 -5.73
C SER A 148 5.89 -8.84 -4.38
N ASN A 149 6.08 -7.77 -3.62
CA ASN A 149 5.15 -7.40 -2.56
C ASN A 149 3.91 -6.75 -3.21
N PHE A 150 2.92 -7.58 -3.50
CA PHE A 150 1.89 -7.29 -4.48
C PHE A 150 0.72 -6.51 -3.87
N ILE A 151 0.42 -5.32 -4.39
CA ILE A 151 -0.71 -4.51 -3.96
C ILE A 151 -2.00 -5.05 -4.59
N THR A 152 -2.94 -5.44 -3.74
CA THR A 152 -4.22 -6.01 -4.17
C THR A 152 -5.35 -4.99 -4.22
N SER A 153 -5.25 -3.89 -3.48
CA SER A 153 -6.24 -2.81 -3.48
C SER A 153 -5.72 -1.61 -2.69
N THR A 154 -6.19 -0.41 -3.06
CA THR A 154 -6.04 0.83 -2.29
C THR A 154 -7.40 1.51 -2.21
N TYR A 155 -7.82 1.95 -1.01
CA TYR A 155 -9.14 2.56 -0.82
C TYR A 155 -9.24 3.35 0.50
N GLY A 156 -10.18 4.30 0.54
CA GLY A 156 -10.59 4.97 1.78
C GLY A 156 -11.31 3.98 2.71
N LYS A 157 -10.88 3.89 3.97
CA LYS A 157 -11.42 2.94 4.92
C LYS A 157 -12.57 3.54 5.74
N ASP A 158 -13.80 3.20 5.35
CA ASP A 158 -14.99 3.49 6.15
C ASP A 158 -14.91 2.83 7.53
N ASN A 159 -15.55 3.45 8.53
CA ASN A 159 -15.55 3.04 9.94
C ASN A 159 -14.13 2.76 10.46
N PHE A 160 -13.20 3.66 10.14
CA PHE A 160 -11.78 3.48 10.46
C PHE A 160 -11.52 3.21 11.94
N SER A 161 -12.19 3.92 12.85
CA SER A 161 -11.98 3.74 14.30
C SER A 161 -12.32 2.32 14.76
N GLU A 162 -13.41 1.72 14.26
CA GLU A 162 -13.78 0.33 14.56
C GLU A 162 -12.80 -0.66 13.94
N PHE A 163 -12.38 -0.39 12.69
CA PHE A 163 -11.36 -1.19 12.02
C PHE A 163 -10.04 -1.20 12.80
N TYR A 164 -9.61 -0.04 13.29
CA TYR A 164 -8.39 0.10 14.06
C TYR A 164 -8.51 -0.57 15.44
N GLN A 165 -9.65 -0.43 16.14
CA GLN A 165 -9.88 -1.13 17.40
C GLN A 165 -9.74 -2.65 17.22
N ARG A 166 -10.31 -3.20 16.14
CA ARG A 166 -10.17 -4.64 15.85
C ARG A 166 -8.73 -5.08 15.58
N ILE A 167 -7.88 -4.20 15.01
CA ILE A 167 -6.44 -4.48 14.86
C ILE A 167 -5.79 -4.61 16.24
N LEU A 168 -6.11 -3.70 17.16
CA LEU A 168 -5.60 -3.71 18.53
C LEU A 168 -6.08 -4.95 19.30
N ASP A 169 -7.39 -5.22 19.28
CA ASP A 169 -8.01 -6.34 19.99
C ASP A 169 -7.45 -7.69 19.56
N GLN A 170 -7.12 -7.83 18.27
CA GLN A 170 -6.55 -9.06 17.71
C GLN A 170 -5.01 -9.11 17.80
N GLY A 171 -4.37 -8.10 18.40
CA GLY A 171 -2.92 -8.03 18.52
C GLY A 171 -2.19 -8.02 17.16
N LYS A 172 -2.83 -7.47 16.11
CA LYS A 172 -2.32 -7.48 14.73
C LYS A 172 -1.49 -6.25 14.34
N LEU A 173 -1.35 -5.29 15.25
CA LEU A 173 -0.55 -4.09 15.04
C LEU A 173 0.94 -4.45 14.90
N LEU A 174 1.58 -3.96 13.84
CA LEU A 174 3.00 -4.17 13.55
C LEU A 174 3.83 -2.91 13.79
N TYR A 175 3.31 -1.76 13.39
CA TYR A 175 3.95 -0.46 13.52
C TYR A 175 2.90 0.64 13.69
N VAL A 176 3.26 1.68 14.43
CA VAL A 176 2.47 2.90 14.58
C VAL A 176 3.38 4.13 14.48
N ASN A 177 2.95 5.11 13.68
CA ASN A 177 3.41 6.49 13.73
C ASN A 177 2.43 7.27 14.61
N ARG A 178 2.81 7.50 15.86
CA ARG A 178 1.96 8.15 16.84
C ARG A 178 1.78 9.61 16.47
N GLU A 179 2.88 10.33 16.26
CA GLU A 179 2.86 11.79 16.10
C GLU A 179 1.99 12.22 14.91
N ASN A 180 2.22 11.62 13.73
CA ASN A 180 1.47 11.98 12.53
C ASN A 180 0.04 11.42 12.57
N GLY A 181 -0.17 10.25 13.17
CA GLY A 181 -1.53 9.71 13.32
C GLY A 181 -2.39 10.55 14.26
N GLU A 182 -1.82 11.12 15.32
CA GLU A 182 -2.51 12.09 16.19
C GLU A 182 -2.84 13.38 15.43
N LYS A 183 -1.88 13.95 14.69
CA LYS A 183 -2.10 15.14 13.84
C LYS A 183 -3.22 14.93 12.81
N LEU A 184 -3.33 13.72 12.26
CA LEU A 184 -4.36 13.36 11.27
C LEU A 184 -5.69 12.90 11.90
N GLY A 185 -5.77 12.81 13.24
CA GLY A 185 -6.95 12.35 13.95
C GLY A 185 -7.30 10.89 13.66
N TYR A 186 -6.31 10.01 13.58
CA TYR A 186 -6.52 8.58 13.30
C TYR A 186 -6.83 7.77 14.56
N TYR A 187 -6.47 8.28 15.73
CA TYR A 187 -6.66 7.58 17.00
C TYR A 187 -7.70 8.29 17.85
N LEU A 188 -8.66 7.54 18.38
CA LEU A 188 -9.52 8.00 19.46
C LEU A 188 -8.76 8.00 20.80
N GLU A 189 -9.18 8.82 21.77
CA GLU A 189 -8.51 8.91 23.08
C GLU A 189 -8.41 7.56 23.80
N ASN A 190 -9.47 6.75 23.75
CA ASN A 190 -9.49 5.40 24.34
C ASN A 190 -8.58 4.39 23.60
N GLN A 191 -8.13 4.69 22.39
CA GLN A 191 -7.21 3.87 21.60
C GLN A 191 -5.75 4.26 21.85
N LYS A 192 -5.50 5.54 22.16
CA LYS A 192 -4.15 6.07 22.41
C LYS A 192 -3.44 5.40 23.59
N SER A 193 -4.19 4.92 24.58
CA SER A 193 -3.66 4.20 25.75
C SER A 193 -3.25 2.75 25.44
N GLN A 194 -3.69 2.19 24.31
CA GLN A 194 -3.40 0.82 23.87
C GLN A 194 -2.18 0.75 22.94
N ILE A 195 -1.57 1.89 22.60
CA ILE A 195 -0.39 1.99 21.73
C ILE A 195 0.77 2.69 22.45
N PRO A 196 2.02 2.45 22.03
CA PRO A 196 3.18 3.13 22.61
C PRO A 196 3.07 4.65 22.55
N GLU A 197 3.78 5.33 23.44
CA GLU A 197 3.89 6.79 23.48
C GLU A 197 4.76 7.39 22.36
N TYR A 198 5.43 6.55 21.58
CA TYR A 198 6.33 6.98 20.50
C TYR A 198 6.25 6.02 19.30
N ASP A 199 6.68 6.50 18.14
CA ASP A 199 6.75 5.72 16.91
C ASP A 199 7.57 4.45 17.11
N LYS A 200 6.96 3.30 16.83
CA LYS A 200 7.62 2.03 17.15
C LYS A 200 7.13 0.88 16.29
N ILE A 201 8.09 0.06 15.87
CA ILE A 201 7.82 -1.30 15.39
C ILE A 201 7.61 -2.20 16.60
N LEU A 202 6.41 -2.77 16.69
CA LEU A 202 5.98 -3.61 17.80
C LEU A 202 6.41 -5.06 17.62
N LYS A 203 6.25 -5.57 16.39
CA LYS A 203 6.59 -6.94 16.01
C LYS A 203 6.81 -7.04 14.51
N LYS A 204 7.50 -8.10 14.09
CA LYS A 204 7.55 -8.49 12.69
C LYS A 204 6.32 -9.29 12.32
N MET A 205 5.91 -9.19 11.07
CA MET A 205 4.84 -9.98 10.50
C MET A 205 5.23 -11.46 10.48
N ALA A 206 4.31 -12.33 10.91
CA ALA A 206 4.51 -13.77 10.78
C ALA A 206 4.26 -14.18 9.32
N LEU A 207 5.34 -14.30 8.53
CA LEU A 207 5.27 -14.80 7.16
C LEU A 207 5.56 -16.31 7.16
N SER A 208 4.63 -17.11 6.64
CA SER A 208 4.91 -18.53 6.40
C SER A 208 6.04 -18.70 5.38
N GLU A 209 7.01 -19.59 5.66
CA GLU A 209 8.14 -19.87 4.76
C GLU A 209 7.74 -20.65 3.50
N SER A 210 6.46 -20.97 3.31
CA SER A 210 6.02 -21.96 2.33
C SER A 210 4.93 -21.45 1.38
N GLU A 211 5.34 -20.81 0.28
CA GLU A 211 4.70 -21.01 -1.04
C GLU A 211 5.76 -20.80 -2.15
N GLN A 212 6.83 -21.61 -2.12
CA GLN A 212 7.54 -21.91 -3.35
C GLN A 212 6.57 -22.62 -4.30
N ILE A 213 6.02 -21.85 -5.24
CA ILE A 213 5.59 -22.24 -6.59
C ILE A 213 5.05 -23.68 -6.70
N LYS A 214 3.74 -23.88 -6.52
CA LYS A 214 3.03 -24.93 -7.27
C LYS A 214 2.54 -24.32 -8.58
N PRO A 215 3.02 -24.77 -9.76
CA PRO A 215 2.43 -24.35 -11.02
C PRO A 215 0.98 -24.84 -11.04
N LYS A 216 0.03 -23.90 -11.05
CA LYS A 216 -1.36 -24.24 -11.38
C LYS A 216 -1.36 -24.80 -12.79
N HIS A 217 -1.78 -26.04 -12.94
CA HIS A 217 -1.93 -26.73 -14.22
C HIS A 217 -2.50 -25.79 -15.28
N ILE A 218 -1.76 -25.62 -16.37
CA ILE A 218 -2.28 -25.08 -17.62
C ILE A 218 -3.37 -26.06 -18.07
N ARG A 219 -4.64 -25.69 -17.90
CA ARG A 219 -5.71 -26.32 -18.67
C ARG A 219 -5.51 -25.87 -20.11
N ARG A 220 -5.06 -26.79 -20.96
CA ARG A 220 -5.16 -26.65 -22.41
C ARG A 220 -6.65 -26.49 -22.76
N PHE A 221 -6.98 -25.38 -23.42
CA PHE A 221 -8.10 -25.27 -24.33
C PHE A 221 -7.55 -24.64 -25.61
#